data_AF-A0A5U2F985-F1
#
_entry.id   AF-A0A5U2F985-F1
#
_cell.length_a   1.000
_cell.length_b   1.000
_cell.length_c   1.000
_cell.angle_alpha   90.00
_cell.angle_beta   90.00
_cell.angle_gamma   90.00
#
_symmetry.space_group_name_H-M   'P 1'
#
loop_
_entity.id
_entity.type
_entity.pdbx_description
1 polymer ?
#
loop_
_entity_poly.entity_id
_entity_poly.type
_entity_poly.pdbx_seq_one_letter_code
_entity_poly.pdbx_strand_id
1 'polypeptide(L)' 'MNTMTVPFYGNSLYVVNHNGEPYVPMKPVVEGMGMT' A
#
# COMPACT_ATOMS: atom_id res chain seq x y z
N MET A 1 -7.27 -14.26 0.91
CA MET A 1 -6.37 -13.09 0.76
C MET A 1 -5.88 -12.73 2.16
N ASN A 2 -4.57 -12.71 2.38
CA ASN A 2 -3.98 -12.34 3.67
C ASN A 2 -3.33 -10.97 3.50
N THR A 3 -3.85 -9.95 4.19
CA THR A 3 -3.40 -8.55 4.08
C THR A 3 -2.93 -8.08 5.44
N MET A 4 -1.79 -7.39 5.50
CA MET A 4 -1.26 -6.77 6.73
C MET A 4 -1.31 -5.26 6.61
N THR A 5 -1.74 -4.58 7.68
CA THR A 5 -1.85 -3.11 7.76
C THR A 5 -0.55 -2.50 8.26
N VAL A 6 0.01 -1.55 7.52
CA VAL A 6 1.22 -0.78 7.91
C VAL A 6 0.87 0.71 8.00
N PRO A 7 1.20 1.41 9.10
CA PRO A 7 0.94 2.84 9.22
C PRO A 7 1.94 3.68 8.40
N PHE A 8 1.42 4.65 7.64
CA PHE A 8 2.19 5.63 6.87
C PHE A 8 1.51 7.00 6.98
N TYR A 9 2.18 7.99 7.58
CA TYR A 9 1.62 9.33 7.89
C TYR A 9 0.22 9.30 8.56
N GLY A 10 -0.07 8.29 9.39
CA GLY A 10 -1.39 8.11 10.02
C GLY A 10 -2.44 7.36 9.20
N ASN A 11 -2.12 6.94 7.97
CA ASN A 11 -2.97 6.10 7.13
C ASN A 11 -2.55 4.63 7.18
N SER A 12 -3.52 3.71 7.12
CA SER A 12 -3.24 2.28 7.00
C SER A 12 -3.09 1.88 5.53
N LEU A 13 -1.94 1.32 5.17
CA LEU A 13 -1.68 0.79 3.84
C LEU A 13 -1.92 -0.72 3.79
N TYR A 14 -2.44 -1.20 2.66
CA TYR A 14 -2.67 -2.62 2.42
C TYR A 14 -1.48 -3.25 1.71
N VAL A 15 -0.92 -4.31 2.30
CA VAL A 15 0.12 -5.14 1.67
C VAL A 15 -0.51 -6.32 0.95
N VAL A 16 -0.09 -6.57 -0.29
CA VAL A 16 -0.46 -7.75 -1.08
C VAL A 16 0.77 -8.58 -1.40
N ASN A 17 0.60 -9.87 -1.68
CA ASN A 17 1.67 -10.71 -2.20
C ASN A 17 1.79 -10.51 -3.72
N HIS A 18 2.98 -10.14 -4.19
CA HIS A 18 3.33 -10.04 -5.59
C HIS A 18 4.62 -10.83 -5.83
N ASN A 19 4.54 -11.91 -6.61
CA ASN A 19 5.67 -12.80 -6.90
C ASN A 19 6.38 -13.40 -5.66
N GLY A 20 5.63 -13.65 -4.59
CA GLY A 20 6.18 -14.19 -3.34
C GLY A 20 6.73 -13.11 -2.40
N GLU A 21 6.77 -11.85 -2.84
CA GLU A 21 7.26 -10.72 -2.06
C GLU A 21 6.10 -9.82 -1.61
N PRO A 22 6.17 -9.25 -0.40
CA PRO A 22 5.19 -8.27 0.05
C PRO A 22 5.35 -6.95 -0.73
N TYR A 23 4.27 -6.49 -1.35
CA TYR A 23 4.24 -5.27 -2.15
C TYR A 23 3.11 -4.34 -1.67
N VAL A 24 3.40 -3.05 -1.61
CA VAL A 24 2.40 -2.00 -1.37
C VAL A 24 2.00 -1.40 -2.72
N PRO A 25 0.72 -1.50 -3.13
CA PRO A 25 0.24 -0.84 -4.34
C PRO A 25 0.42 0.68 -4.25
N MET A 26 1.36 1.23 -5.03
CA MET A 26 1.74 2.64 -4.95
C MET A 26 0.72 3.59 -5.61
N LYS A 27 -0.09 3.11 -6.57
CA LYS A 27 -1.07 3.94 -7.27
C LYS A 27 -2.03 4.71 -6.34
N PRO A 28 -2.77 4.05 -5.41
CA PRO A 28 -3.65 4.77 -4.48
C PRO A 28 -2.89 5.69 -3.51
N VAL A 29 -1.63 5.38 -3.20
CA VAL A 29 -0.79 6.24 -2.33
C VAL A 29 -0.41 7.53 -3.04
N VAL A 30 0.04 7.43 -4.29
CA VAL A 30 0.45 8.55 -5.15
C VAL A 30 -0.76 9.44 -5.49
N GLU A 31 -1.92 8.84 -5.77
CA GLU A 31 -3.19 9.57 -5.95
C GLU A 31 -3.59 10.31 -4.66
N GLY A 32 -3.44 9.68 -3.49
CA GLY A 32 -3.71 10.30 -2.19
C GLY A 32 -2.75 11.46 -1.82
N MET A 33 -1.56 11.50 -2.41
CA MET A 33 -0.61 12.60 -2.27
C MET A 33 -0.87 13.76 -3.23
N GLY A 34 -1.85 13.65 -4.12
CA GLY A 34 -2.13 14.67 -5.14
C GLY A 34 -1.04 14.75 -6.23
N MET A 35 -0.23 13.70 -6.37
CA MET A 35 0.79 13.60 -7.41
C MET A 35 0.20 12.84 -8.61
N THR A 36 -0.40 13.57 -9.55
CA THR A 36 -0.82 13.05 -10.86
C THR A 36 0.15 13.46 -11.95
#